data_AF-A0A7C4BM94-F1
#
_entry.id   AF-A0A7C4BM94-F1
#
_cell.length_a   1.000
_cell.length_b   1.000
_cell.length_c   1.000
_cell.angle_alpha   90.00
_cell.angle_beta   90.00
_cell.angle_gamma   90.00
#
_symmetry.space_group_name_H-M   'P 1'
#
loop_
_entity.id
_entity.type
_entity.pdbx_description
1 polymer ?
#
loop_
_entity_poly.entity_id
_entity_poly.type
_entity_poly.pdbx_seq_one_letter_code
_entity_poly.pdbx_strand_id
1 'polypeptide(L)'
;MKFVNIRELKNKTSEILQMTQDNDIIVISESKPIAIIRHFNEDELEDYVLMNHPDFLSQMEKSYQDAKAGKVTDIDKYLDSLKAEDTDAI
;
A
#
# COMPACT_ATOMS: atom_id res chain seq x y z
N MET A 1 0.24 -12.63 14.75
CA MET A 1 1.60 -12.69 14.16
C MET A 1 2.30 -13.96 14.64
N LYS A 2 2.95 -14.72 13.75
CA LYS A 2 3.70 -15.95 14.05
C LYS A 2 5.10 -15.93 13.42
N PHE A 3 6.02 -16.70 13.97
CA PHE A 3 7.38 -16.84 13.43
C PHE A 3 7.58 -18.23 12.86
N VAL A 4 8.18 -18.31 11.68
CA VAL A 4 8.46 -19.57 10.99
C VAL A 4 9.89 -19.56 10.47
N ASN A 5 10.59 -20.68 10.61
CA ASN A 5 11.95 -20.82 10.05
C ASN A 5 11.90 -20.99 8.52
N ILE A 6 12.87 -20.45 7.79
CA ILE A 6 12.95 -20.59 6.32
C ILE A 6 12.92 -22.06 5.84
N ARG A 7 13.46 -23.01 6.62
CA ARG A 7 13.39 -24.45 6.28
C ARG A 7 11.97 -25.00 6.42
N GLU A 8 11.24 -24.54 7.42
CA GLU A 8 9.84 -24.92 7.61
C GLU A 8 8.96 -24.31 6.52
N LEU A 9 9.20 -23.04 6.15
CA LEU A 9 8.57 -22.40 5.00
C LEU A 9 8.75 -23.21 3.72
N LYS A 10 9.98 -23.64 3.42
CA LYS A 10 10.26 -24.47 2.23
C LYS A 10 9.47 -25.79 2.22
N ASN A 11 9.33 -26.44 3.37
CA ASN A 11 8.74 -27.77 3.47
C ASN A 11 7.21 -27.75 3.61
N LYS A 12 6.64 -26.65 4.11
CA LYS A 12 5.22 -26.53 4.47
C LYS A 12 4.55 -25.27 3.89
N THR A 13 4.98 -24.83 2.71
CA THR A 13 4.54 -23.56 2.10
C THR A 13 3.03 -23.40 2.14
N SER A 14 2.26 -24.38 1.66
CA SER A 14 0.80 -24.28 1.59
C SER A 14 0.13 -24.18 2.96
N GLU A 15 0.61 -24.91 3.96
CA GLU A 15 0.09 -24.84 5.33
C GLU A 15 0.35 -23.46 5.93
N ILE A 16 1.55 -22.92 5.72
CA ILE A 16 1.93 -21.59 6.20
C ILE A 16 1.14 -20.48 5.50
N LEU A 17 0.89 -20.62 4.19
CA LEU A 17 0.03 -19.71 3.44
C LEU A 17 -1.43 -19.75 3.92
N GLN A 18 -1.92 -20.86 4.45
CA GLN A 18 -3.25 -20.89 5.09
C GLN A 18 -3.22 -20.14 6.42
N MET A 19 -2.13 -20.25 7.19
CA MET A 19 -2.00 -19.52 8.45
C MET A 19 -1.97 -18.00 8.28
N THR A 20 -1.68 -17.49 7.07
CA THR A 20 -1.66 -16.04 6.81
C THR A 20 -3.04 -15.41 6.86
N GLN A 21 -4.12 -16.20 6.71
CA GLN A 21 -5.50 -15.71 6.81
C GLN A 21 -5.81 -15.09 8.18
N ASP A 22 -5.23 -15.67 9.24
CA ASP A 22 -5.46 -15.21 10.62
C ASP A 22 -4.25 -14.46 11.21
N ASN A 23 -3.06 -14.57 10.59
CA ASN A 23 -1.82 -14.10 11.18
C ASN A 23 -0.78 -13.65 10.15
N ASP A 24 -0.17 -12.48 10.36
CA ASP A 24 1.11 -12.18 9.71
C ASP A 24 2.18 -13.21 10.08
N ILE A 25 2.91 -13.72 9.08
CA ILE A 25 3.99 -14.69 9.27
C ILE A 25 5.33 -14.00 9.07
N ILE A 26 6.16 -13.99 10.10
CA ILE A 26 7.54 -13.53 10.04
C ILE A 26 8.45 -14.72 9.73
N VAL A 27 9.18 -14.62 8.62
CA VAL A 27 10.14 -15.64 8.20
C VAL A 27 11.50 -15.33 8.83
N ILE A 28 12.06 -16.30 9.54
CA ILE A 28 13.37 -16.20 10.19
C ILE A 28 14.40 -17.07 9.46
N SER A 29 15.59 -16.51 9.25
CA SER A 29 16.81 -17.26 8.92
C SER A 29 17.92 -16.90 9.91
N GLU A 30 18.65 -17.90 10.42
CA GLU A 30 19.77 -17.69 11.35
C GLU A 30 19.43 -16.77 12.56
N SER A 31 18.23 -16.94 13.12
CA SER A 31 17.69 -16.13 14.23
C SER A 31 17.40 -14.66 13.89
N LYS A 32 17.41 -14.27 12.62
CA LYS A 32 17.05 -12.93 12.16
C LYS A 32 15.79 -12.96 11.28
N PRO A 33 14.84 -12.02 11.46
CA PRO A 33 13.73 -11.86 10.53
C PRO A 33 14.25 -11.40 9.17
N ILE A 34 13.79 -12.03 8.10
CA ILE A 34 14.22 -11.75 6.73
C ILE A 34 13.07 -11.41 5.78
N ALA A 35 11.85 -11.80 6.13
CA ALA A 35 10.66 -11.51 5.33
C ALA A 35 9.39 -11.57 6.19
N ILE A 36 8.32 -10.99 5.66
CA ILE A 36 6.96 -11.11 6.18
C ILE A 36 6.10 -11.69 5.05
N ILE A 37 5.23 -12.63 5.38
CA ILE A 37 4.18 -13.13 4.50
C ILE A 37 2.85 -12.73 5.14
N ARG A 38 2.07 -11.96 4.39
CA ARG A 38 0.76 -11.46 4.79
C ARG A 38 -0.27 -11.87 3.74
N HIS A 39 -1.48 -12.19 4.19
CA HIS A 39 -2.62 -12.38 3.31
C HIS A 39 -3.16 -11.02 2.86
N PHE A 40 -3.52 -10.89 1.59
CA PHE A 40 -4.20 -9.72 1.05
C PHE A 40 -5.52 -10.17 0.44
N ASN A 41 -6.58 -9.40 0.70
CA ASN A 41 -7.75 -9.40 -0.18
C ASN A 41 -7.51 -8.48 -1.41
N GLU A 42 -8.47 -8.41 -2.32
CA GLU A 42 -8.36 -7.67 -3.58
C GLU A 42 -8.12 -6.17 -3.34
N ASP A 43 -8.87 -5.56 -2.42
CA ASP A 43 -8.77 -4.14 -2.07
C ASP A 43 -7.43 -3.82 -1.38
N GLU A 44 -6.99 -4.69 -0.45
CA GLU A 44 -5.76 -4.50 0.32
C GLU A 44 -4.49 -4.59 -0.54
N LEU A 45 -4.53 -5.38 -1.63
CA LEU A 45 -3.41 -5.47 -2.55
C LEU A 45 -3.22 -4.17 -3.32
N GLU A 46 -4.30 -3.58 -3.82
CA GLU A 46 -4.27 -2.29 -4.52
C GLU A 46 -3.68 -1.21 -3.62
N ASP A 47 -4.20 -1.09 -2.40
CA ASP A 47 -3.71 -0.15 -1.40
C ASP A 47 -2.22 -0.34 -1.11
N TYR A 48 -1.79 -1.60 -0.91
CA TYR A 48 -0.38 -1.89 -0.65
C TYR A 48 0.53 -1.49 -1.81
N VAL A 49 0.13 -1.79 -3.04
CA VAL A 49 0.91 -1.42 -4.23
C VAL A 49 0.99 0.09 -4.35
N LEU A 50 -0.13 0.81 -4.18
CA LEU A 50 -0.16 2.27 -4.28
C LEU A 50 0.69 2.93 -3.20
N MET A 51 0.56 2.52 -1.94
CA MET A 51 1.32 3.06 -0.81
C MET A 51 2.83 2.82 -0.92
N ASN A 52 3.27 1.79 -1.64
CA ASN A 52 4.69 1.49 -1.85
C ASN A 52 5.21 1.94 -3.21
N HIS A 53 4.35 2.50 -4.08
CA HIS A 53 4.77 2.93 -5.41
C HIS A 53 5.67 4.18 -5.31
N PRO A 54 6.91 4.15 -5.83
CA PRO A 54 7.87 5.25 -5.65
C PRO A 54 7.36 6.60 -6.16
N ASP A 55 6.67 6.61 -7.29
CA ASP A 55 6.13 7.85 -7.87
C ASP A 55 4.97 8.40 -7.04
N PHE A 56 4.14 7.52 -6.48
CA PHE A 56 3.03 7.93 -5.63
C PHE A 56 3.54 8.54 -4.33
N LEU A 57 4.54 7.91 -3.70
CA LEU A 57 5.23 8.45 -2.52
C LEU A 57 5.86 9.81 -2.81
N SER A 58 6.54 9.95 -3.95
CA SER A 58 7.18 11.21 -4.36
C SER A 58 6.13 12.32 -4.59
N GLN A 59 5.00 11.99 -5.21
CA GLN A 59 3.92 12.92 -5.46
C GLN A 59 3.18 13.31 -4.17
N MET A 60 3.00 12.35 -3.26
CA MET A 60 2.42 12.60 -1.94
C MET A 60 3.29 13.55 -1.12
N GLU A 61 4.61 13.33 -1.10
CA GLU A 61 5.56 14.21 -0.42
C GLU A 61 5.51 15.62 -1.02
N LYS A 62 5.53 15.74 -2.34
CA LYS A 62 5.42 17.04 -3.02
C LYS A 62 4.11 17.75 -2.66
N SER A 63 2.98 17.03 -2.69
CA SER A 63 1.66 17.58 -2.37
C SER A 63 1.61 18.04 -0.91
N TYR A 64 2.24 17.30 0.00
CA TYR A 64 2.34 17.68 1.41
C TYR A 64 3.18 18.95 1.61
N GLN A 65 4.28 19.11 0.86
CA GLN A 65 5.08 20.34 0.89
C GLN A 65 4.33 21.54 0.30
N ASP A 66 3.62 21.34 -0.82
CA ASP A 66 2.80 22.39 -1.43
C ASP A 66 1.66 22.81 -0.49
N ALA A 67 1.03 21.86 0.21
CA ALA A 67 0.03 22.14 1.23
C ALA A 67 0.60 22.96 2.41
N LYS A 68 1.78 22.59 2.92
CA LYS A 68 2.49 23.37 3.95
C LYS A 68 2.85 24.79 3.47
N ALA A 69 3.17 24.94 2.19
CA ALA A 69 3.45 26.23 1.57
C ALA A 69 2.20 27.05 1.27
N GLY A 70 1.00 26.56 1.62
CA GLY A 70 -0.27 27.22 1.34
C GLY A 70 -0.71 27.18 -0.11
N LYS A 71 -0.04 26.39 -0.97
CA LYS A 71 -0.44 26.15 -2.36
C LYS A 71 -1.54 25.08 -2.41
N VAL A 72 -2.67 25.40 -1.79
CA VAL A 72 -3.86 24.57 -1.77
C VAL A 72 -4.96 25.24 -2.58
N THR A 73 -5.83 24.42 -3.16
CA THR A 73 -7.04 24.89 -3.82
C THR A 73 -8.22 24.48 -2.96
N ASP A 74 -9.19 25.38 -2.82
CA ASP A 74 -10.45 25.08 -2.16
C ASP A 74 -11.21 24.00 -2.96
N ILE A 75 -11.81 23.04 -2.24
CA ILE A 75 -12.45 21.89 -2.87
C ILE A 75 -13.66 22.28 -3.71
N ASP A 76 -14.46 23.26 -3.26
CA ASP A 76 -15.64 23.72 -3.99
C ASP A 76 -15.20 24.40 -5.29
N LYS A 77 -14.15 25.23 -5.20
CA LYS A 77 -13.57 25.90 -6.37
C LYS A 77 -13.00 24.91 -7.39
N TYR A 78 -12.37 23.83 -6.92
CA TYR A 78 -11.86 22.78 -7.80
C TYR A 78 -12.99 22.01 -8.49
N LEU A 79 -14.04 21.63 -7.75
CA LEU A 79 -15.21 20.95 -8.29
C LEU A 79 -15.95 21.79 -9.35
N ASP A 80 -16.03 23.10 -9.14
CA ASP A 80 -16.62 24.01 -10.13
C ASP A 80 -15.77 24.12 -11.40
N SER A 81 -14.44 24.04 -11.29
CA SER A 81 -13.54 24.04 -12.45
C SER A 81 -13.67 22.78 -13.32
N LEU A 82 -13.93 21.62 -12.71
CA LEU A 82 -14.15 20.37 -13.43
C LEU A 82 -15.48 20.36 -14.20
N LYS A 83 -16.54 20.94 -13.63
CA LYS A 83 -17.84 21.08 -14.30
C LYS A 83 -17.79 22.03 -15.50
N ALA A 84 -16.92 23.04 -15.46
CA ALA A 84 -16.74 23.98 -16.56
C ALA A 84 -16.05 23.31 -17.77
N GLU A 85 -15.09 22.41 -17.54
CA GLU A 85 -14.37 21.69 -18.60
C GLU A 85 -15.27 20.70 -19.39
N ASP A 86 -16.27 20.09 -18.74
CA ASP A 86 -17.24 19.22 -19.42
C ASP A 86 -18.24 19.98 -20.32
N THR A 87 -18.38 21.30 -20.15
CA THR A 87 -19.35 22.12 -20.90
C THR A 87 -18.80 22.61 -22.25
N ASP A 88 -17.47 22.63 -22.41
CA ASP A 88 -16.79 23.02 -23.66
C ASP A 88 -16.55 21.83 -24.63
N ALA A 89 -17.02 20.62 -24.27
CA ALA A 89 -16.85 19.39 -25.05
C ALA A 89 -18.10 18.96 -25.87
N ILE A 90 -19.15 19.80 -25.96
CA ILE A 90 -20.37 19.54 -26.76
C ILE A 90 -20.55 20.59 -27.86
#